data_AF-I8IAW3-F1
#
_entry.id   AF-I8IAW3-F1
#
_cell.length_a   1.000
_cell.length_b   1.000
_cell.length_c   1.000
_cell.angle_alpha   90.00
_cell.angle_beta   90.00
_cell.angle_gamma   90.00
#
_symmetry.space_group_name_H-M   'P 1'
#
loop_
_entity.id
_entity.type
_entity.pdbx_description
1 polymer ?
#
loop_
_entity_poly.entity_id
_entity_poly.type
_entity_poly.pdbx_seq_one_letter_code
_entity_poly.pdbx_strand_id
1 'polypeptide(L)'
;MSDGLTITLSVASAILGTTTLFSLGMRTWRLFKPTSNCRPLKSESRWNFDFFHWNYLLGFVLVTIIIVIGMVEDPPSVRMNSLPPSILLVQVGFTLVFTGILAKLGVRQPFKVSSLPAGEVFRPGILVIIEDVVAVDGGRDKAYRAALLTRYAASVRFQRLIEALNWFWGLGGCLMGVLLIAVISTVRDQTFAFGLGWVIPWIWAGVWAVITTYWVKSALREEKRTWSEGQWGSAV
;
A
#
# COMPACT_ATOMS: atom_id res chain seq x y z
N MET A 1 35.75 11.58 -9.56
CA MET A 1 34.36 11.51 -10.07
C MET A 1 33.48 10.62 -9.18
N SER A 2 34.04 9.59 -8.54
CA SER A 2 33.43 8.78 -7.48
C SER A 2 32.88 9.61 -6.32
N ASP A 3 33.67 10.56 -5.79
CA ASP A 3 33.34 11.25 -4.53
C ASP A 3 32.08 12.11 -4.64
N GLY A 4 31.89 12.81 -5.77
CA GLY A 4 30.69 13.61 -6.01
C GLY A 4 29.42 12.76 -6.18
N LEU A 5 29.54 11.58 -6.78
CA LEU A 5 28.43 10.64 -6.92
C LEU A 5 28.01 10.07 -5.56
N THR A 6 28.99 9.66 -4.75
CA THR A 6 28.78 9.18 -3.39
C THR A 6 28.07 10.23 -2.53
N ILE A 7 28.50 11.50 -2.60
CA ILE A 7 27.86 12.60 -1.86
C ILE A 7 26.41 12.77 -2.32
N THR A 8 26.16 12.80 -3.63
CA THR A 8 24.80 13.02 -4.18
C THR A 8 23.84 11.92 -3.77
N LEU A 9 24.24 10.65 -3.92
CA LEU A 9 23.40 9.50 -3.54
C LEU A 9 23.21 9.42 -2.02
N SER A 10 24.22 9.76 -1.22
CA SER A 10 24.12 9.78 0.24
C SER A 10 23.13 10.83 0.73
N VAL A 11 23.20 12.05 0.17
CA VAL A 11 22.25 13.13 0.52
C VAL A 11 20.83 12.76 0.12
N ALA A 12 20.63 12.24 -1.10
CA ALA A 12 19.31 11.78 -1.55
C ALA A 12 18.75 10.67 -0.63
N SER A 13 19.58 9.67 -0.31
CA SER A 13 19.20 8.56 0.56
C SER A 13 18.91 9.01 1.98
N ALA A 14 19.66 9.98 2.51
CA ALA A 14 19.42 10.54 3.83
C ALA A 14 18.08 11.26 3.90
N ILE A 15 17.76 12.12 2.91
CA ILE A 15 16.47 12.84 2.85
C ILE A 15 15.32 11.83 2.77
N LEU A 16 15.41 10.85 1.86
CA LEU A 16 14.38 9.82 1.69
C LEU A 16 14.24 8.95 2.94
N GLY A 17 15.36 8.55 3.54
CA GLY A 17 15.40 7.77 4.78
C GLY A 17 14.76 8.52 5.93
N THR A 18 15.12 9.79 6.15
CA THR A 18 14.56 10.62 7.22
C THR A 18 13.06 10.85 7.05
N THR A 19 12.59 11.20 5.85
CA THR A 19 11.14 11.39 5.60
C THR A 19 10.33 10.11 5.83
N THR A 20 10.88 8.96 5.42
CA THR A 20 10.25 7.65 5.60
C THR A 20 10.24 7.23 7.08
N LEU A 21 11.36 7.41 7.78
CA LEU A 21 11.46 7.18 9.22
C LEU A 21 10.54 8.10 10.03
N PHE A 22 10.40 9.37 9.62
CA PHE A 22 9.46 10.29 10.24
C PHE A 22 8.01 9.82 10.05
N SER A 23 7.64 9.40 8.84
CA SER A 23 6.31 8.88 8.53
C SER A 23 6.00 7.60 9.32
N LEU A 24 6.96 6.67 9.35
CA LEU A 24 6.86 5.45 10.14
C LEU A 24 6.76 5.77 11.64
N GLY A 25 7.61 6.66 12.15
CA GLY A 25 7.64 7.08 13.54
C GLY A 25 6.35 7.78 13.98
N MET A 26 5.79 8.65 13.14
CA MET A 26 4.48 9.27 13.35
C MET A 26 3.38 8.22 13.43
N ARG A 27 3.39 7.22 12.54
CA ARG A 27 2.43 6.11 12.57
C ARG A 27 2.58 5.26 13.83
N THR A 28 3.81 4.91 14.19
CA THR A 28 4.14 4.19 15.43
C THR A 28 3.65 4.97 16.65
N TRP A 29 3.91 6.27 16.71
CA TRP A 29 3.46 7.12 17.82
C TRP A 29 1.94 7.17 17.93
N ARG A 30 1.22 7.33 16.81
CA ARG A 30 -0.25 7.31 16.78
C ARG A 30 -0.81 5.97 17.27
N LEU A 31 -0.18 4.85 16.95
CA LEU A 31 -0.61 3.51 17.40
C LEU A 31 -0.21 3.21 18.87
N PHE A 32 0.95 3.71 19.30
CA PHE A 32 1.54 3.41 20.61
C PHE A 32 0.95 4.26 21.76
N LYS A 33 0.32 5.40 21.44
CA LYS A 33 -0.30 6.29 22.44
C LYS A 33 -1.31 5.53 23.31
N PRO A 34 -1.27 5.62 24.66
CA PRO A 34 -2.11 4.81 25.55
C PRO A 34 -3.61 4.88 25.21
N THR A 35 -4.09 6.07 24.84
CA THR A 35 -5.48 6.38 24.48
C THR A 35 -5.81 6.23 23.00
N SER A 36 -4.98 5.54 22.21
CA SER A 36 -5.15 5.47 20.75
C SER A 36 -6.42 4.71 20.35
N ASN A 37 -7.36 5.45 19.77
CA ASN A 37 -8.56 4.92 19.12
C ASN A 37 -8.30 4.47 17.67
N CYS A 38 -7.07 4.59 17.17
CA CYS A 38 -6.71 4.17 15.81
C CYS A 38 -6.23 2.70 15.74
N ARG A 39 -6.39 1.90 16.80
CA ARG A 39 -5.97 0.47 16.84
C ARG A 39 -6.99 -0.47 16.21
N PRO A 40 -6.56 -1.64 15.69
CA PRO A 40 -7.48 -2.64 15.15
C PRO A 40 -8.56 -3.01 16.18
N LEU A 41 -9.78 -3.28 15.73
CA LEU A 41 -10.98 -3.33 16.59
C LEU A 41 -10.85 -4.29 17.78
N LYS A 42 -10.19 -5.44 17.60
CA LYS A 42 -9.99 -6.48 18.63
C LYS A 42 -8.61 -6.46 19.29
N SER A 43 -7.86 -5.38 19.12
CA SER A 43 -6.52 -5.26 19.68
C SER A 43 -6.51 -4.47 20.99
N GLU A 44 -6.26 -5.16 22.10
CA GLU A 44 -6.11 -4.55 23.43
C GLU A 44 -4.65 -4.19 23.75
N SER A 45 -3.68 -4.86 23.12
CA SER A 45 -2.25 -4.63 23.36
C SER A 45 -1.70 -3.44 22.56
N ARG A 46 -0.83 -2.66 23.20
CA ARG A 46 -0.12 -1.50 22.62
C ARG A 46 0.91 -1.89 21.55
N TRP A 47 1.21 -3.19 21.43
CA TRP A 47 2.21 -3.78 20.53
C TRP A 47 1.64 -4.38 19.24
N ASN A 48 0.31 -4.40 19.10
CA ASN A 48 -0.35 -4.92 17.92
C ASN A 48 -0.48 -3.81 16.87
N PHE A 49 0.56 -3.67 16.05
CA PHE A 49 0.52 -2.82 14.87
C PHE A 49 -0.45 -3.36 13.81
N ASP A 50 -0.94 -2.46 12.96
CA ASP A 50 -1.81 -2.85 11.85
C ASP A 50 -1.01 -3.53 10.73
N PHE A 51 -1.69 -4.29 9.87
CA PHE A 51 -1.05 -5.07 8.82
C PHE A 51 -0.33 -4.16 7.81
N PHE A 52 -0.90 -2.98 7.54
CA PHE A 52 -0.22 -1.98 6.71
C PHE A 52 1.11 -1.52 7.32
N HIS A 53 1.21 -1.30 8.63
CA HIS A 53 2.46 -0.91 9.28
C HIS A 53 3.54 -1.98 9.12
N TRP A 54 3.20 -3.26 9.27
CA TRP A 54 4.15 -4.36 9.02
C TRP A 54 4.58 -4.43 7.56
N ASN A 55 3.64 -4.24 6.62
CA ASN A 55 3.95 -4.22 5.19
C ASN A 55 4.84 -3.02 4.83
N TYR A 56 4.58 -1.85 5.41
CA TYR A 56 5.36 -0.63 5.25
C TYR A 56 6.77 -0.77 5.83
N LEU A 57 6.90 -1.42 7.00
CA LEU A 57 8.20 -1.75 7.60
C LEU A 57 9.01 -2.71 6.71
N LEU A 58 8.37 -3.76 6.19
CA LEU A 58 9.00 -4.69 5.25
C LEU A 58 9.53 -3.95 4.01
N GLY A 59 8.69 -3.09 3.40
CA GLY A 59 9.09 -2.27 2.26
C GLY A 59 10.28 -1.36 2.58
N PHE A 60 10.26 -0.71 3.75
CA PHE A 60 11.36 0.14 4.21
C PHE A 60 12.68 -0.63 4.38
N VAL A 61 12.63 -1.82 5.00
CA VAL A 61 13.81 -2.68 5.17
C VAL A 61 14.36 -3.12 3.82
N LEU A 62 13.51 -3.55 2.89
CA LEU A 62 13.92 -3.94 1.54
C LEU A 62 14.62 -2.79 0.81
N VAL A 63 14.01 -1.61 0.77
CA VAL A 63 14.58 -0.40 0.14
C VAL A 63 15.93 -0.05 0.76
N THR A 64 16.02 -0.09 2.09
CA THR A 64 17.26 0.23 2.80
C THR A 64 18.38 -0.74 2.43
N ILE A 65 18.11 -2.04 2.40
CA ILE A 65 19.09 -3.06 1.99
C ILE A 65 19.60 -2.78 0.58
N ILE A 66 18.70 -2.52 -0.37
CA ILE A 66 19.06 -2.28 -1.78
C ILE A 66 19.94 -1.03 -1.92
N ILE A 67 19.57 0.07 -1.25
CA ILE A 67 20.35 1.31 -1.26
C ILE A 67 21.73 1.06 -0.64
N VAL A 68 21.79 0.40 0.52
CA VAL A 68 23.07 0.12 1.20
C VAL A 68 23.99 -0.73 0.32
N ILE A 69 23.49 -1.81 -0.29
CA ILE A 69 24.29 -2.65 -1.19
C ILE A 69 24.80 -1.80 -2.37
N GLY A 70 23.92 -0.99 -2.97
CA GLY A 70 24.31 -0.10 -4.08
C GLY A 70 25.35 0.96 -3.69
N MET A 71 25.37 1.39 -2.42
CA MET A 71 26.31 2.39 -1.91
C MET A 71 27.67 1.80 -1.50
N VAL A 72 27.73 0.50 -1.19
CA VAL A 72 28.98 -0.18 -0.77
C VAL A 72 29.87 -0.56 -1.97
N GLU A 73 29.30 -0.66 -3.18
CA GLU A 73 30.07 -0.89 -4.41
C GLU A 73 31.02 0.29 -4.71
N ASP A 74 32.22 -0.01 -5.24
CA ASP A 74 33.18 1.01 -5.72
C ASP A 74 33.39 0.85 -7.24
N PRO A 75 32.89 1.79 -8.08
CA PRO A 75 32.10 2.97 -7.73
C PRO A 75 30.63 2.62 -7.36
N PRO A 76 29.90 3.51 -6.64
CA PRO A 76 28.53 3.26 -6.22
C PRO A 76 27.59 2.93 -7.38
N SER A 77 26.79 1.90 -7.19
CA SER A 77 25.84 1.38 -8.18
C SER A 77 24.63 2.28 -8.30
N VAL A 78 24.66 3.19 -9.28
CA VAL A 78 23.51 4.05 -9.61
C VAL A 78 22.30 3.23 -10.02
N ARG A 79 22.54 2.12 -10.75
CA ARG A 79 21.48 1.20 -11.18
C ARG A 79 20.79 0.56 -9.99
N MET A 80 21.53 0.03 -9.02
CA MET A 80 20.92 -0.59 -7.84
C MET A 80 20.10 0.43 -7.03
N ASN A 81 20.63 1.65 -6.89
CA ASN A 81 19.95 2.77 -6.22
C ASN A 81 18.71 3.30 -6.98
N SER A 82 18.45 2.87 -8.22
CA SER A 82 17.26 3.24 -9.00
C SER A 82 16.11 2.24 -8.89
N LEU A 83 16.38 1.02 -8.42
CA LEU A 83 15.40 -0.04 -8.25
C LEU A 83 14.41 0.11 -7.08
N PRO A 84 14.69 0.83 -5.98
CA PRO A 84 13.84 0.73 -4.78
C PRO A 84 12.35 1.03 -5.01
N PRO A 85 11.96 2.11 -5.74
CA PRO A 85 10.55 2.36 -6.03
C PRO A 85 9.87 1.25 -6.84
N SER A 86 10.60 0.65 -7.79
CA SER A 86 10.09 -0.44 -8.63
C SER A 86 9.87 -1.72 -7.81
N ILE A 87 10.79 -2.00 -6.87
CA ILE A 87 10.68 -3.14 -5.96
C ILE A 87 9.52 -2.96 -4.99
N LEU A 88 9.27 -1.73 -4.50
CA LEU A 88 8.08 -1.44 -3.70
C LEU A 88 6.78 -1.67 -4.47
N LEU A 89 6.72 -1.26 -5.75
CA LEU A 89 5.55 -1.53 -6.61
C LEU A 89 5.28 -3.03 -6.75
N VAL A 90 6.34 -3.84 -6.96
CA VAL A 90 6.21 -5.30 -7.01
C VAL A 90 5.79 -5.86 -5.65
N GLN A 91 6.39 -5.42 -4.55
CA GLN A 91 6.10 -5.93 -3.22
C GLN A 91 4.65 -5.65 -2.79
N VAL A 92 4.18 -4.41 -2.95
CA VAL A 92 2.79 -4.04 -2.64
C VAL A 92 1.83 -4.70 -3.63
N GLY A 93 2.13 -4.65 -4.93
CA GLY A 93 1.32 -5.26 -5.97
C GLY A 93 1.14 -6.76 -5.76
N PHE A 94 2.22 -7.46 -5.44
CA PHE A 94 2.23 -8.90 -5.17
C PHE A 94 1.41 -9.21 -3.91
N THR A 95 1.53 -8.40 -2.86
CA THR A 95 0.71 -8.57 -1.64
C THR A 95 -0.79 -8.47 -1.97
N LEU A 96 -1.19 -7.50 -2.80
CA LEU A 96 -2.58 -7.32 -3.22
C LEU A 96 -3.08 -8.48 -4.10
N VAL A 97 -2.28 -8.92 -5.06
CA VAL A 97 -2.61 -10.07 -5.93
C VAL A 97 -2.73 -11.33 -5.09
N PHE A 98 -1.75 -11.60 -4.23
CA PHE A 98 -1.72 -12.79 -3.38
C PHE A 98 -2.92 -12.84 -2.44
N THR A 99 -3.19 -11.76 -1.71
CA THR A 99 -4.38 -11.68 -0.83
C THR A 99 -5.69 -11.75 -1.62
N GLY A 100 -5.74 -11.19 -2.83
CA GLY A 100 -6.89 -11.30 -3.73
C GLY A 100 -7.16 -12.73 -4.20
N ILE A 101 -6.11 -13.49 -4.55
CA ILE A 101 -6.21 -14.92 -4.89
C ILE A 101 -6.70 -15.71 -3.69
N LEU A 102 -6.11 -15.52 -2.51
CA LEU A 102 -6.52 -16.23 -1.29
C LEU A 102 -7.98 -15.93 -0.93
N ALA A 103 -8.41 -14.67 -1.09
CA ALA A 103 -9.80 -14.26 -0.88
C ALA A 103 -10.75 -14.97 -1.85
N LYS A 104 -10.38 -15.07 -3.14
CA LYS A 104 -11.17 -15.79 -4.16
C LYS A 104 -11.26 -17.29 -3.89
N LEU A 105 -10.18 -17.89 -3.40
CA LEU A 105 -10.12 -19.31 -3.06
C LEU A 105 -10.81 -19.63 -1.73
N GLY A 106 -11.33 -18.64 -1.00
CA GLY A 106 -11.99 -18.85 0.28
C GLY A 106 -11.03 -19.33 1.39
N VAL A 107 -9.73 -19.09 1.23
CA VAL A 107 -8.72 -19.53 2.20
C VAL A 107 -8.92 -18.76 3.51
N ARG A 108 -8.88 -19.47 4.63
CA ARG A 108 -8.98 -18.87 5.97
C ARG A 108 -7.61 -18.38 6.43
N GLN A 109 -7.56 -17.16 6.94
CA GLN A 109 -6.31 -16.56 7.40
C GLN A 109 -5.81 -17.26 8.68
N PRO A 110 -4.56 -17.73 8.72
CA PRO A 110 -4.02 -18.43 9.89
C PRO A 110 -3.65 -17.49 11.04
N PHE A 111 -3.49 -16.20 10.75
CA PHE A 111 -3.15 -15.14 11.71
C PHE A 111 -4.07 -13.94 11.52
N LYS A 112 -4.09 -13.02 12.49
CA LYS A 112 -4.90 -11.80 12.45
C LYS A 112 -4.36 -10.82 11.40
N VAL A 113 -5.23 -10.33 10.53
CA VAL A 113 -4.91 -9.27 9.56
C VAL A 113 -5.70 -8.02 9.93
N SER A 114 -5.05 -7.07 10.59
CA SER A 114 -5.67 -5.84 11.12
C SER A 114 -6.92 -6.15 11.96
N SER A 115 -8.11 -5.66 11.59
CA SER A 115 -9.33 -5.92 12.35
C SER A 115 -9.97 -7.28 12.06
N LEU A 116 -9.43 -8.05 11.11
CA LEU A 116 -9.92 -9.38 10.79
C LEU A 116 -9.29 -10.42 11.75
N PRO A 117 -10.11 -11.19 12.49
CA PRO A 117 -9.59 -12.23 13.36
C PRO A 117 -9.03 -13.41 12.56
N ALA A 118 -8.15 -14.18 13.20
CA ALA A 118 -7.68 -15.45 12.65
C ALA A 118 -8.87 -16.40 12.43
N GLY A 119 -8.83 -17.18 11.35
CA GLY A 119 -9.88 -18.12 10.95
C GLY A 119 -10.95 -17.55 10.00
N GLU A 120 -10.99 -16.23 9.81
CA GLU A 120 -11.86 -15.59 8.79
C GLU A 120 -11.29 -15.78 7.38
N VAL A 121 -12.17 -15.81 6.38
CA VAL A 121 -11.74 -15.83 4.97
C VAL A 121 -10.93 -14.57 4.66
N PHE A 122 -9.84 -14.73 3.89
CA PHE A 122 -9.07 -13.58 3.40
C PHE A 122 -9.99 -12.58 2.70
N ARG A 123 -9.77 -11.29 2.97
CA ARG A 123 -10.43 -10.21 2.24
C ARG A 123 -9.44 -9.59 1.26
N PRO A 124 -9.91 -8.93 0.19
CA PRO A 124 -9.03 -8.23 -0.73
C PRO A 124 -8.12 -7.26 0.04
N GLY A 125 -6.81 -7.30 -0.23
CA GLY A 125 -5.81 -6.51 0.50
C GLY A 125 -6.09 -5.01 0.48
N ILE A 126 -6.71 -4.48 -0.58
CA ILE A 126 -7.07 -3.06 -0.65
C ILE A 126 -8.06 -2.64 0.45
N LEU A 127 -8.92 -3.56 0.92
CA LEU A 127 -9.83 -3.27 2.04
C LEU A 127 -9.03 -2.98 3.32
N VAL A 128 -7.99 -3.78 3.57
CA VAL A 128 -7.09 -3.64 4.73
C VAL A 128 -6.29 -2.34 4.62
N ILE A 129 -5.79 -2.00 3.42
CA ILE A 129 -5.07 -0.74 3.19
C ILE A 129 -5.97 0.45 3.49
N ILE A 130 -7.19 0.48 2.94
CA ILE A 130 -8.14 1.59 3.16
C ILE A 130 -8.48 1.70 4.65
N GLU A 131 -8.76 0.57 5.28
CA GLU A 131 -9.05 0.50 6.71
C GLU A 131 -7.92 1.13 7.55
N ASP A 132 -6.68 0.71 7.31
CA ASP A 132 -5.53 1.07 8.13
C ASP A 132 -5.05 2.50 7.86
N VAL A 133 -4.95 2.89 6.60
CA VAL A 133 -4.52 4.24 6.20
C VAL A 133 -5.54 5.28 6.67
N VAL A 134 -6.84 5.08 6.42
CA VAL A 134 -7.83 6.10 6.79
C VAL A 134 -8.05 6.17 8.30
N ALA A 135 -7.98 5.04 9.01
CA ALA A 135 -8.10 5.04 10.47
C ALA A 135 -6.91 5.73 11.15
N VAL A 136 -5.68 5.47 10.69
CA VAL A 136 -4.45 5.94 11.36
C VAL A 136 -3.94 7.26 10.78
N ASP A 137 -3.80 7.34 9.46
CA ASP A 137 -3.25 8.52 8.78
C ASP A 137 -4.31 9.61 8.62
N GLY A 138 -5.54 9.19 8.30
CA GLY A 138 -6.72 10.06 8.20
C GLY A 138 -7.40 10.42 9.54
N GLY A 139 -6.95 9.84 10.66
CA GLY A 139 -7.45 10.14 11.99
C GLY A 139 -8.94 9.82 12.22
N ARG A 140 -9.48 8.81 11.51
CA ARG A 140 -10.91 8.43 11.58
C ARG A 140 -11.23 7.31 12.57
N ASP A 141 -10.22 6.78 13.24
CA ASP A 141 -10.34 5.87 14.40
C ASP A 141 -11.12 4.56 14.15
N LYS A 142 -11.37 3.80 15.23
CA LYS A 142 -12.15 2.55 15.26
C LYS A 142 -13.57 2.68 14.70
N ALA A 143 -14.20 3.84 14.86
CA ALA A 143 -15.56 4.07 14.36
C ALA A 143 -15.62 3.92 12.82
N TYR A 144 -14.61 4.46 12.13
CA TYR A 144 -14.48 4.28 10.68
C TYR A 144 -14.26 2.82 10.29
N ARG A 145 -13.40 2.11 11.02
CA ARG A 145 -13.14 0.67 10.77
C ARG A 145 -14.42 -0.15 10.87
N ALA A 146 -15.19 0.07 11.93
CA ALA A 146 -16.47 -0.60 12.12
C ALA A 146 -17.43 -0.28 10.97
N ALA A 147 -17.61 1.00 10.63
CA ALA A 147 -18.49 1.42 9.53
C ALA A 147 -18.07 0.84 8.17
N LEU A 148 -16.77 0.78 7.88
CA LEU A 148 -16.23 0.20 6.65
C LEU A 148 -16.53 -1.31 6.56
N LEU A 149 -16.28 -2.05 7.65
CA LEU A 149 -16.54 -3.49 7.69
C LEU A 149 -18.04 -3.81 7.63
N THR A 150 -18.89 -3.00 8.28
CA THR A 150 -20.35 -3.11 8.19
C THR A 150 -20.83 -2.86 6.76
N ARG A 151 -20.33 -1.82 6.08
CA ARG A 151 -20.68 -1.57 4.67
C ARG A 151 -20.22 -2.71 3.78
N TYR A 152 -19.00 -3.20 3.98
CA TYR A 152 -18.48 -4.33 3.23
C TYR A 152 -19.33 -5.58 3.40
N ALA A 153 -19.83 -5.86 4.60
CA ALA A 153 -20.75 -6.96 4.83
C ALA A 153 -22.14 -6.74 4.20
N ALA A 154 -22.63 -5.49 4.19
CA ALA A 154 -23.98 -5.16 3.75
C ALA A 154 -24.15 -5.02 2.23
N SER A 155 -23.10 -4.70 1.48
CA SER A 155 -23.21 -4.31 0.07
C SER A 155 -22.34 -5.16 -0.86
N VAL A 156 -22.97 -6.03 -1.65
CA VAL A 156 -22.31 -6.83 -2.69
C VAL A 156 -21.68 -5.93 -3.76
N ARG A 157 -22.29 -4.79 -4.08
CA ARG A 157 -21.72 -3.80 -5.01
C ARG A 157 -20.41 -3.22 -4.46
N PHE A 158 -20.37 -2.90 -3.16
CA PHE A 158 -19.15 -2.43 -2.52
C PHE A 158 -18.06 -3.52 -2.48
N GLN A 159 -18.43 -4.78 -2.21
CA GLN A 159 -17.49 -5.91 -2.28
C GLN A 159 -16.85 -6.04 -3.67
N ARG A 160 -17.66 -5.98 -4.73
CA ARG A 160 -17.17 -6.01 -6.12
C ARG A 160 -16.27 -4.83 -6.46
N LEU A 161 -16.60 -3.63 -5.98
CA LEU A 161 -15.74 -2.44 -6.15
C LEU A 161 -14.38 -2.66 -5.48
N ILE A 162 -14.36 -3.10 -4.22
CA ILE A 162 -13.14 -3.37 -3.47
C ILE A 162 -12.30 -4.45 -4.17
N GLU A 163 -12.94 -5.51 -4.66
CA GLU A 163 -12.24 -6.54 -5.41
C GLU A 163 -11.63 -6.01 -6.71
N ALA A 164 -12.39 -5.22 -7.49
CA ALA A 164 -11.91 -4.64 -8.74
C ALA A 164 -10.72 -3.69 -8.51
N LEU A 165 -10.78 -2.86 -7.46
CA LEU A 165 -9.67 -1.99 -7.07
C LEU A 165 -8.44 -2.78 -6.62
N ASN A 166 -8.64 -3.90 -5.92
CA ASN A 166 -7.56 -4.78 -5.50
C ASN A 166 -6.78 -5.32 -6.71
N TRP A 167 -7.49 -5.81 -7.73
CA TRP A 167 -6.85 -6.27 -8.96
C TRP A 167 -6.22 -5.14 -9.76
N PHE A 168 -6.89 -3.99 -9.86
CA PHE A 168 -6.39 -2.84 -10.60
C PHE A 168 -5.05 -2.32 -10.05
N TRP A 169 -4.96 -2.16 -8.73
CA TRP A 169 -3.70 -1.75 -8.08
C TRP A 169 -2.69 -2.89 -7.99
N GLY A 170 -3.14 -4.12 -7.69
CA GLY A 170 -2.26 -5.28 -7.54
C GLY A 170 -1.55 -5.65 -8.84
N LEU A 171 -2.32 -5.93 -9.90
CA LEU A 171 -1.76 -6.27 -11.21
C LEU A 171 -1.04 -5.08 -11.84
N GLY A 172 -1.60 -3.87 -11.71
CA GLY A 172 -0.98 -2.65 -12.20
C GLY A 172 0.39 -2.41 -11.57
N GLY A 173 0.51 -2.55 -10.24
CA GLY A 173 1.76 -2.40 -9.50
C GLY A 173 2.78 -3.46 -9.85
N CYS A 174 2.37 -4.74 -9.93
CA CYS A 174 3.26 -5.82 -10.37
C CYS A 174 3.78 -5.57 -11.79
N LEU A 175 2.90 -5.28 -12.73
CA LEU A 175 3.26 -5.06 -14.13
C LEU A 175 4.22 -3.88 -14.29
N MET A 176 3.88 -2.73 -13.68
CA MET A 176 4.71 -1.53 -13.76
C MET A 176 6.06 -1.75 -13.07
N GLY A 177 6.08 -2.38 -11.89
CA GLY A 177 7.31 -2.66 -11.16
C GLY A 177 8.23 -3.60 -11.94
N VAL A 178 7.72 -4.71 -12.50
CA VAL A 178 8.51 -5.64 -13.32
C VAL A 178 9.01 -4.96 -14.60
N LEU A 179 8.17 -4.17 -15.27
CA LEU A 179 8.56 -3.44 -16.47
C LEU A 179 9.67 -2.43 -16.18
N LEU A 180 9.57 -1.68 -15.08
CA LEU A 180 10.63 -0.73 -14.70
C LEU A 180 11.93 -1.44 -14.35
N ILE A 181 11.89 -2.57 -13.64
CA ILE A 181 13.09 -3.37 -13.36
C ILE A 181 13.75 -3.85 -14.67
N ALA A 182 12.96 -4.32 -15.63
CA ALA A 182 13.45 -4.74 -16.94
C ALA A 182 14.06 -3.57 -17.74
N VAL A 183 13.43 -2.39 -17.70
CA VAL A 183 13.95 -1.19 -18.37
C VAL A 183 15.25 -0.71 -17.71
N ILE A 184 15.26 -0.56 -16.38
CA ILE A 184 16.43 -0.11 -15.62
C ILE A 184 17.64 -1.05 -15.81
N SER A 185 17.39 -2.35 -15.91
CA SER A 185 18.47 -3.34 -16.13
C SER A 185 19.05 -3.30 -17.55
N THR A 186 18.31 -2.83 -18.55
CA THR A 186 18.72 -2.81 -19.97
C THR A 186 19.25 -1.45 -20.43
N VAL A 187 18.87 -0.36 -19.78
CA VAL A 187 19.36 0.99 -20.11
C VAL A 187 20.87 1.11 -19.83
N ARG A 188 21.60 1.62 -20.83
CA ARG A 188 23.06 1.83 -20.78
C ARG A 188 23.44 3.06 -19.97
N ASP A 189 22.70 4.15 -20.10
CA ASP A 189 22.92 5.38 -19.35
C ASP A 189 22.38 5.24 -17.92
N GLN A 190 23.28 5.20 -16.95
CA GLN A 190 22.91 4.99 -15.55
C GLN A 190 22.19 6.19 -14.93
N THR A 191 22.54 7.41 -15.33
CA THR A 191 21.88 8.63 -14.83
C THR A 191 20.45 8.69 -15.35
N PHE A 192 20.25 8.34 -16.62
CA PHE A 192 18.92 8.23 -17.19
C PHE A 192 18.10 7.13 -16.51
N ALA A 193 18.68 5.94 -16.29
CA ALA A 193 18.02 4.86 -15.56
C ALA A 193 17.60 5.27 -14.14
N PHE A 194 18.45 6.03 -13.44
CA PHE A 194 18.14 6.60 -12.13
C PHE A 194 16.94 7.53 -12.18
N GLY A 195 16.92 8.47 -13.14
CA GLY A 195 15.79 9.36 -13.34
C GLY A 195 14.48 8.61 -13.58
N LEU A 196 14.49 7.59 -14.45
CA LEU A 196 13.31 6.77 -14.74
C LEU A 196 12.82 6.02 -13.51
N GLY A 197 13.73 5.35 -12.77
CA GLY A 197 13.39 4.53 -11.62
C GLY A 197 12.76 5.31 -10.47
N TRP A 198 13.11 6.60 -10.32
CA TRP A 198 12.51 7.45 -9.31
C TRP A 198 11.29 8.21 -9.80
N VAL A 199 11.24 8.70 -11.05
CA VAL A 199 10.16 9.57 -11.51
C VAL A 199 8.90 8.79 -11.94
N ILE A 200 9.07 7.72 -12.72
CA ILE A 200 7.92 7.01 -13.32
C ILE A 200 6.97 6.45 -12.25
N PRO A 201 7.44 5.80 -11.15
CA PRO A 201 6.55 5.28 -10.11
C PRO A 201 5.63 6.33 -9.50
N TRP A 202 6.11 7.55 -9.27
CA TRP A 202 5.30 8.63 -8.71
C TRP A 202 4.25 9.14 -9.69
N ILE A 203 4.63 9.32 -10.96
CA ILE A 203 3.67 9.70 -12.01
C ILE A 203 2.60 8.62 -12.15
N TRP A 204 3.01 7.35 -12.21
CA TRP A 204 2.11 6.20 -12.31
C TRP A 204 1.15 6.15 -11.12
N ALA A 205 1.66 6.26 -9.89
CA ALA A 205 0.85 6.26 -8.68
C ALA A 205 -0.14 7.43 -8.66
N GLY A 206 0.29 8.62 -9.07
CA GLY A 206 -0.58 9.80 -9.20
C GLY A 206 -1.72 9.58 -10.19
N VAL A 207 -1.41 9.07 -11.39
CA VAL A 207 -2.42 8.76 -12.41
C VAL A 207 -3.41 7.70 -11.90
N TRP A 208 -2.92 6.61 -11.31
CA TRP A 208 -3.77 5.56 -10.75
C TRP A 208 -4.66 6.08 -9.60
N ALA A 209 -4.13 6.96 -8.74
CA ALA A 209 -4.90 7.59 -7.68
C ALA A 209 -6.03 8.46 -8.23
N VAL A 210 -5.78 9.23 -9.31
CA VAL A 210 -6.82 10.03 -9.97
C VAL A 210 -7.91 9.14 -10.56
N ILE A 211 -7.52 8.11 -11.33
CA ILE A 211 -8.46 7.16 -11.94
C ILE A 211 -9.34 6.52 -10.88
N THR A 212 -8.72 5.96 -9.83
CA THR A 212 -9.45 5.28 -8.75
C THR A 212 -10.33 6.22 -7.94
N THR A 213 -9.93 7.48 -7.74
CA THR A 213 -10.76 8.48 -7.06
C THR A 213 -12.07 8.71 -7.82
N TYR A 214 -12.02 8.92 -9.13
CA TYR A 214 -13.23 9.12 -9.94
C TYR A 214 -14.06 7.85 -10.04
N TRP A 215 -13.41 6.69 -10.19
CA TRP A 215 -14.09 5.40 -10.25
C TRP A 215 -14.85 5.11 -8.95
N VAL A 216 -14.21 5.25 -7.79
CA VAL A 216 -14.83 5.06 -6.48
C VAL A 216 -15.99 6.03 -6.28
N LYS A 217 -15.81 7.33 -6.57
CA LYS A 217 -16.90 8.31 -6.47
C LYS A 217 -18.09 7.95 -7.36
N SER A 218 -17.84 7.44 -8.56
CA SER A 218 -18.91 6.98 -9.46
C SER A 218 -19.63 5.75 -8.90
N ALA A 219 -18.88 4.72 -8.51
CA ALA A 219 -19.43 3.47 -7.99
C ALA A 219 -20.22 3.65 -6.68
N LEU A 220 -19.75 4.52 -5.78
CA LEU A 220 -20.46 4.82 -4.53
C LEU A 220 -21.74 5.64 -4.76
N ARG A 221 -21.77 6.50 -5.80
CA ARG A 221 -23.02 7.20 -6.19
C ARG A 221 -24.06 6.22 -6.71
N GLU A 222 -23.62 5.27 -7.55
CA GLU A 222 -24.49 4.23 -8.09
C GLU A 222 -25.00 3.28 -7.00
N GLU A 223 -24.11 2.87 -6.08
CA GLU A 223 -24.49 2.09 -4.91
C GLU A 223 -25.56 2.81 -4.08
N LYS A 224 -25.40 4.12 -3.84
CA LYS A 224 -26.38 4.91 -3.06
C LYS A 224 -27.74 4.99 -3.76
N ARG A 225 -27.77 5.24 -5.07
CA ARG A 225 -29.00 5.35 -5.86
C ARG A 225 -29.80 4.05 -5.82
N THR A 226 -29.11 2.94 -6.08
CA THR A 226 -29.74 1.62 -6.12
C THR A 226 -30.14 1.11 -4.74
N TRP A 227 -29.48 1.58 -3.67
CA TRP A 227 -29.88 1.29 -2.30
C TRP A 227 -31.23 1.94 -1.93
N SER A 228 -31.47 3.19 -2.35
CA SER A 228 -32.77 3.85 -2.14
C SER A 228 -33.90 3.20 -2.94
N GLU A 229 -33.62 2.77 -4.16
CA GLU A 229 -34.61 2.10 -5.03
C GLU A 229 -34.97 0.70 -4.48
N GLY A 230 -33.99 -0.05 -3.97
CA GLY A 230 -34.21 -1.37 -3.36
C GLY A 230 -35.04 -1.32 -2.07
N GLN A 231 -34.87 -0.28 -1.24
CA GLN A 231 -35.71 -0.08 -0.05
C GLN A 231 -37.16 0.29 -0.41
N TRP A 232 -37.36 1.09 -1.46
CA TRP A 232 -38.70 1.43 -1.95
C TRP A 232 -39.42 0.23 -2.57
N GLY A 233 -38.72 -0.61 -3.35
CA GLY A 233 -39.29 -1.82 -3.94
C GLY A 233 -39.62 -2.95 -2.96
N SER A 234 -39.05 -2.94 -1.75
CA SER A 234 -39.41 -3.87 -0.66
C SER A 234 -40.46 -3.33 0.31
N ALA A 235 -40.83 -2.06 0.18
CA ALA A 235 -41.82 -1.38 1.03
C ALA A 235 -43.19 -1.20 0.34
N VAL A 236 -43.35 -1.73 -0.87
CA VAL A 236 -44.59 -1.84 -1.66
C VAL A 236 -44.91 -3.32 -1.84
#